data_AF-A0A952EDS7-F1
#
_entry.id   AF-A0A952EDS7-F1
#
_cell.length_a   1.000
_cell.length_b   1.000
_cell.length_c   1.000
_cell.angle_alpha   90.00
_cell.angle_beta   90.00
_cell.angle_gamma   90.00
#
_symmetry.space_group_name_H-M   'P 1'
#
loop_
_entity.id
_entity.type
_entity.pdbx_description
1 polymer ?
#
loop_
_entity_poly.entity_id
_entity_poly.type
_entity_poly.pdbx_seq_one_letter_code
_entity_poly.pdbx_strand_id
1 'polypeptide(L)'
;MSIELTYAEVEAVLAGLHHIADDKRVAFKARLKHFQRLKFPDGSNTGTGKRVVYTIDMFVKLAFAIELTQIGMSPKRIVHILRLNWELCAGSIPLAITPRAHFDKWQPPISHNNYVWMLSPESLRDLAEGGEDDLDYYGLLTVIPMADLEHNLLVGDVGVEGWERDMGADYRQTIIVLRPFLFSLVGLLMEVRPDISIVDIWRDTYESLSDPVRNGLDRKLVIGGNNGINP
;
A
#
# COMPACT_ATOMS: atom_id res chain seq x y z
N MET A 1 -13.23 -11.67 12.13
CA MET A 1 -13.72 -12.34 10.90
C MET A 1 -13.16 -11.53 9.76
N SER A 2 -12.46 -12.13 8.81
CA SER A 2 -11.83 -11.33 7.76
C SER A 2 -12.88 -10.79 6.81
N ILE A 3 -12.72 -9.54 6.38
CA ILE A 3 -13.60 -8.93 5.39
C ILE A 3 -13.31 -9.56 4.02
N GLU A 4 -14.35 -10.10 3.40
CA GLU A 4 -14.30 -10.70 2.08
C GLU A 4 -15.02 -9.83 1.04
N LEU A 5 -14.33 -9.60 -0.08
CA LEU A 5 -14.80 -8.81 -1.21
C LEU A 5 -14.84 -9.67 -2.49
N THR A 6 -15.89 -9.46 -3.29
CA THR A 6 -16.00 -10.05 -4.62
C THR A 6 -15.19 -9.25 -5.64
N TYR A 7 -14.89 -9.88 -6.78
CA TYR A 7 -14.26 -9.17 -7.90
C TYR A 7 -15.07 -7.95 -8.37
N ALA A 8 -16.41 -8.03 -8.32
CA ALA A 8 -17.27 -6.94 -8.75
C ALA A 8 -17.17 -5.72 -7.82
N GLU A 9 -17.08 -5.95 -6.51
CA GLU A 9 -16.90 -4.90 -5.51
C GLU A 9 -15.53 -4.25 -5.63
N VAL A 10 -14.46 -5.05 -5.70
CA VAL A 10 -13.09 -4.56 -5.93
C VAL A 10 -13.02 -3.71 -7.20
N GLU A 11 -13.59 -4.20 -8.30
CA GLU A 11 -13.57 -3.48 -9.57
C GLU A 11 -14.41 -2.20 -9.53
N ALA A 12 -15.55 -2.19 -8.84
CA ALA A 12 -16.37 -0.99 -8.69
C ALA A 12 -15.64 0.10 -7.91
N VAL A 13 -15.03 -0.26 -6.78
CA VAL A 13 -14.29 0.70 -5.94
C VAL A 13 -13.08 1.27 -6.70
N LEU A 14 -12.26 0.42 -7.30
CA LEU A 14 -11.07 0.88 -8.02
C LEU A 14 -11.43 1.69 -9.29
N ALA A 15 -12.51 1.33 -9.98
CA ALA A 15 -12.98 2.13 -11.10
C ALA A 15 -13.47 3.51 -10.66
N GLY A 16 -14.14 3.61 -9.51
CA GLY A 16 -14.53 4.87 -8.90
C GLY A 16 -13.32 5.72 -8.52
N LEU A 17 -12.34 5.13 -7.83
CA LEU A 17 -11.13 5.81 -7.37
C LEU A 17 -10.34 6.45 -8.52
N HIS A 18 -10.24 5.76 -9.66
CA HIS A 18 -9.50 6.22 -10.82
C HIS A 18 -10.39 6.86 -11.91
N HIS A 19 -11.65 7.20 -11.57
CA HIS A 19 -12.61 7.84 -12.47
C HIS A 19 -12.73 7.17 -13.85
N ILE A 20 -12.79 5.83 -13.86
CA ILE A 20 -12.89 5.05 -15.10
C ILE A 20 -14.30 5.17 -15.68
N ALA A 21 -14.41 5.72 -16.89
CA ALA A 21 -15.66 5.81 -17.62
C ALA A 21 -16.29 4.43 -17.90
N ASP A 22 -17.63 4.39 -17.93
CA ASP A 22 -18.41 3.14 -18.06
C ASP A 22 -18.06 2.34 -19.32
N ASP A 23 -17.86 3.02 -20.45
CA ASP A 23 -17.47 2.41 -21.73
C ASP A 23 -16.02 1.87 -21.73
N LYS A 24 -15.20 2.27 -20.75
CA LYS A 24 -13.81 1.79 -20.57
C LYS A 24 -13.67 0.71 -19.50
N ARG A 25 -14.75 0.32 -18.80
CA ARG A 25 -14.73 -0.70 -17.74
C ARG A 25 -14.21 -2.05 -18.23
N VAL A 26 -14.47 -2.42 -19.49
CA VAL A 26 -13.94 -3.67 -20.08
C VAL A 26 -12.41 -3.66 -20.14
N ALA A 27 -11.82 -2.57 -20.59
CA ALA A 27 -10.36 -2.40 -20.64
C ALA A 27 -9.75 -2.37 -19.23
N PHE A 28 -10.43 -1.72 -18.27
CA PHE A 28 -10.00 -1.69 -16.88
C PHE A 28 -10.03 -3.09 -16.23
N LYS A 29 -11.10 -3.85 -16.43
CA LYS A 29 -11.20 -5.27 -16.02
C LYS A 29 -10.06 -6.11 -16.61
N ALA A 30 -9.65 -5.86 -17.84
CA ALA A 30 -8.52 -6.56 -18.45
C ALA A 30 -7.19 -6.27 -17.73
N ARG A 31 -6.98 -5.03 -17.25
CA ARG A 31 -5.81 -4.66 -16.44
C ARG A 31 -5.81 -5.35 -15.07
N LEU A 32 -6.94 -5.38 -14.37
CA LEU A 32 -7.06 -6.12 -13.10
C LEU A 32 -6.79 -7.63 -13.29
N LYS A 33 -7.35 -8.22 -14.35
CA LYS A 33 -7.07 -9.62 -14.72
C LYS A 33 -5.61 -9.85 -15.09
N HIS A 34 -4.90 -8.84 -15.59
CA HIS A 34 -3.48 -8.96 -15.88
C HIS A 34 -2.69 -9.17 -14.58
N PHE A 35 -2.97 -8.42 -13.52
CA PHE A 35 -2.38 -8.65 -12.19
C PHE A 35 -2.72 -10.04 -11.63
N GLN A 36 -3.98 -10.49 -11.75
CA GLN A 36 -4.36 -11.85 -11.34
C GLN A 36 -3.56 -12.94 -12.07
N ARG A 37 -3.29 -12.79 -13.37
CA ARG A 37 -2.44 -13.72 -14.14
C ARG A 37 -1.00 -13.75 -13.65
N LEU A 38 -0.51 -12.63 -13.12
CA LEU A 38 0.78 -12.53 -12.43
C LEU A 38 0.73 -13.11 -10.99
N LYS A 39 -0.40 -13.74 -10.62
CA LYS A 39 -0.68 -14.27 -9.28
C LYS A 39 -0.65 -13.17 -8.22
N PHE A 40 -0.99 -11.94 -8.58
CA PHE A 40 -0.98 -10.79 -7.69
C PHE A 40 -2.38 -10.21 -7.50
N PRO A 41 -2.79 -9.94 -6.25
CA PRO A 41 -2.11 -10.25 -5.00
C PRO A 41 -2.04 -11.78 -4.77
N ASP A 42 -1.17 -12.25 -3.88
CA ASP A 42 -1.01 -13.69 -3.65
C ASP A 42 -2.34 -14.33 -3.22
N GLY A 43 -2.62 -15.54 -3.71
CA GLY A 43 -3.92 -16.20 -3.52
C GLY A 43 -5.03 -15.75 -4.47
N SER A 44 -4.82 -14.70 -5.28
CA SER A 44 -5.83 -14.23 -6.26
C SER A 44 -5.98 -15.10 -7.51
N ASN A 45 -5.05 -16.03 -7.75
CA ASN A 45 -5.17 -16.97 -8.86
C ASN A 45 -5.81 -18.27 -8.35
N THR A 46 -7.13 -18.25 -8.20
CA THR A 46 -7.90 -19.46 -7.94
C THR A 46 -8.01 -20.24 -9.25
N GLY A 47 -7.65 -21.52 -9.23
CA GLY A 47 -7.74 -22.40 -10.41
C GLY A 47 -9.14 -22.41 -11.04
N THR A 48 -9.28 -23.12 -12.16
CA THR A 48 -10.50 -23.15 -12.98
C THR A 48 -11.74 -23.45 -12.13
N GLY A 49 -12.73 -22.54 -12.15
CA GLY A 49 -14.04 -22.73 -11.55
C GLY A 49 -14.26 -22.15 -10.16
N LYS A 50 -13.20 -21.82 -9.40
CA LYS A 50 -13.36 -21.13 -8.11
C LYS A 50 -13.29 -19.62 -8.32
N ARG A 51 -14.28 -18.89 -7.80
CA ARG A 51 -14.24 -17.42 -7.77
C ARG A 51 -13.20 -16.94 -6.77
N VAL A 52 -12.45 -15.92 -7.14
CA VAL A 52 -11.53 -15.25 -6.24
C VAL A 52 -12.32 -14.46 -5.21
N VAL A 53 -11.95 -14.62 -3.96
CA VAL A 53 -12.41 -13.80 -2.84
C VAL A 53 -11.22 -12.96 -2.40
N TYR A 54 -11.44 -11.67 -2.27
CA TYR A 54 -10.40 -10.68 -1.94
C TYR A 54 -10.51 -10.29 -0.48
N THR A 55 -9.41 -10.36 0.26
CA THR A 55 -9.29 -9.73 1.58
C THR A 55 -9.02 -8.22 1.44
N ILE A 56 -9.06 -7.45 2.54
CA ILE A 56 -8.67 -6.03 2.51
C ILE A 56 -7.20 -5.88 2.09
N ASP A 57 -6.30 -6.73 2.60
CA ASP A 57 -4.90 -6.72 2.22
C ASP A 57 -4.73 -6.88 0.69
N MET A 58 -5.42 -7.86 0.10
CA MET A 58 -5.42 -8.08 -1.35
C MET A 58 -6.00 -6.88 -2.12
N PHE A 59 -7.09 -6.31 -1.61
CA PHE A 59 -7.73 -5.14 -2.21
C PHE A 59 -6.82 -3.90 -2.19
N VAL A 60 -6.19 -3.60 -1.06
CA VAL A 60 -5.28 -2.44 -0.92
C VAL A 60 -4.03 -2.62 -1.79
N LYS A 61 -3.47 -3.85 -1.87
CA LYS A 61 -2.40 -4.18 -2.83
C LYS A 61 -2.78 -3.84 -4.27
N LEU A 62 -4.00 -4.17 -4.69
CA LEU A 62 -4.49 -3.83 -6.03
C LEU A 62 -4.66 -2.32 -6.22
N ALA A 63 -5.16 -1.60 -5.22
CA ALA A 63 -5.29 -0.14 -5.29
C ALA A 63 -3.94 0.53 -5.58
N PHE A 64 -2.90 0.18 -4.82
CA PHE A 64 -1.56 0.70 -5.05
C PHE A 64 -0.97 0.22 -6.38
N ALA A 65 -1.23 -1.03 -6.80
CA ALA A 65 -0.75 -1.51 -8.09
C ALA A 65 -1.34 -0.72 -9.27
N ILE A 66 -2.61 -0.29 -9.18
CA ILE A 66 -3.21 0.56 -10.21
C ILE A 66 -2.64 1.98 -10.15
N GLU A 67 -2.42 2.54 -8.97
CA GLU A 67 -1.75 3.84 -8.79
C GLU A 67 -0.37 3.85 -9.47
N LEU A 68 0.43 2.80 -9.24
CA LEU A 68 1.74 2.65 -9.88
C LEU A 68 1.66 2.42 -11.40
N THR A 69 0.54 1.91 -11.90
CA THR A 69 0.32 1.84 -13.36
C THR A 69 0.12 3.23 -13.97
N GLN A 70 -0.44 4.19 -13.22
CA GLN A 70 -0.68 5.55 -13.72
C GLN A 70 0.62 6.31 -13.99
N ILE A 71 1.69 6.02 -13.25
CA ILE A 71 3.03 6.59 -13.48
C ILE A 71 3.81 5.86 -14.59
N GLY A 72 3.17 4.96 -15.34
CA GLY A 72 3.77 4.26 -16.47
C GLY A 72 4.59 3.02 -16.11
N MET A 73 4.52 2.53 -14.86
CA MET A 73 5.25 1.33 -14.48
C MET A 73 4.64 0.05 -15.07
N SER A 74 5.48 -0.90 -15.46
CA SER A 74 5.01 -2.18 -16.01
C SER A 74 4.38 -3.06 -14.92
N PRO A 75 3.32 -3.83 -15.21
CA PRO A 75 2.68 -4.71 -14.23
C PRO A 75 3.62 -5.71 -13.57
N LYS A 76 4.59 -6.27 -14.31
CA LYS A 76 5.59 -7.19 -13.74
C LYS A 76 6.45 -6.51 -12.66
N ARG A 77 6.94 -5.30 -12.96
CA ARG A 77 7.75 -4.51 -12.03
C ARG A 77 6.95 -4.10 -10.79
N ILE A 78 5.71 -3.66 -10.98
CA ILE A 78 4.79 -3.31 -9.88
C ILE A 78 4.63 -4.49 -8.92
N VAL A 79 4.35 -5.68 -9.45
CA VAL A 79 4.18 -6.91 -8.64
C VAL A 79 5.45 -7.23 -7.86
N HIS A 80 6.61 -7.09 -8.50
CA HIS A 80 7.90 -7.38 -7.89
C HIS A 80 8.22 -6.40 -6.74
N ILE A 81 8.11 -5.09 -6.99
CA ILE A 81 8.30 -4.03 -5.99
C ILE A 81 7.36 -4.22 -4.80
N LEU A 82 6.06 -4.39 -5.06
CA LEU A 82 5.07 -4.51 -4.00
C LEU A 82 5.30 -5.78 -3.18
N ARG A 83 5.69 -6.92 -3.77
CA ARG A 83 5.98 -8.14 -3.00
C ARG A 83 7.18 -7.97 -2.08
N LEU A 84 8.27 -7.40 -2.57
CA LEU A 84 9.50 -7.24 -1.77
C LEU A 84 9.34 -6.23 -0.63
N ASN A 85 8.52 -5.20 -0.85
CA ASN A 85 8.41 -4.09 0.10
C ASN A 85 7.09 -4.12 0.91
N TRP A 86 6.22 -5.11 0.72
CA TRP A 86 4.87 -5.08 1.29
C TRP A 86 4.85 -5.02 2.81
N GLU A 87 5.72 -5.78 3.49
CA GLU A 87 5.70 -5.83 4.97
C GLU A 87 5.97 -4.45 5.58
N LEU A 88 6.93 -3.72 5.01
CA LEU A 88 7.25 -2.34 5.39
C LEU A 88 6.07 -1.40 5.11
N CYS A 89 5.46 -1.55 3.93
CA CYS A 89 4.31 -0.76 3.48
C CYS A 89 3.08 -0.97 4.37
N ALA A 90 2.76 -2.23 4.68
CA ALA A 90 1.51 -2.64 5.28
C ALA A 90 1.30 -2.02 6.66
N GLY A 91 2.37 -1.89 7.46
CA GLY A 91 2.31 -1.28 8.78
C GLY A 91 1.90 0.21 8.76
N SER A 92 2.12 0.91 7.64
CA SER A 92 1.75 2.32 7.49
C SER A 92 0.27 2.55 7.18
N ILE A 93 -0.42 1.54 6.65
CA ILE A 93 -1.84 1.60 6.28
C ILE A 93 -2.73 1.82 7.51
N PRO A 94 -2.69 0.99 8.57
CA PRO A 94 -3.53 1.20 9.75
C PRO A 94 -3.21 2.54 10.42
N LEU A 95 -1.95 2.97 10.43
CA LEU A 95 -1.56 4.29 10.94
C LEU A 95 -2.21 5.43 10.13
N ALA A 96 -2.17 5.34 8.81
CA ALA A 96 -2.71 6.38 7.92
C ALA A 96 -4.24 6.50 8.01
N ILE A 97 -4.98 5.40 8.23
CA ILE A 97 -6.45 5.43 8.37
C ILE A 97 -6.92 5.71 9.79
N THR A 98 -6.08 5.51 10.81
CA THR A 98 -6.43 5.81 12.21
C THR A 98 -6.76 7.31 12.37
N PRO A 99 -7.89 7.68 13.02
CA PRO A 99 -8.20 9.07 13.32
C PRO A 99 -7.19 9.69 14.29
N ARG A 100 -6.89 10.98 14.12
CA ARG A 100 -5.84 11.66 14.88
C ARG A 100 -6.02 11.55 16.40
N ALA A 101 -7.25 11.69 16.88
CA ALA A 101 -7.60 11.63 18.30
C ALA A 101 -7.26 10.29 18.99
N HIS A 102 -7.00 9.22 18.23
CA HIS A 102 -6.58 7.94 18.80
C HIS A 102 -5.08 7.88 19.09
N PHE A 103 -4.25 8.71 18.44
CA PHE A 103 -2.80 8.70 18.65
C PHE A 103 -2.36 9.31 19.97
N ASP A 104 -3.16 10.21 20.55
CA ASP A 104 -2.88 10.79 21.87
C ASP A 104 -2.93 9.74 22.99
N LYS A 105 -3.53 8.58 22.70
CA LYS A 105 -3.61 7.43 23.62
C LYS A 105 -2.41 6.50 23.55
N TRP A 106 -1.57 6.63 22.52
CA TRP A 106 -0.37 5.81 22.33
C TRP A 106 0.77 6.38 23.17
N GLN A 107 1.70 5.54 23.67
CA GLN A 107 2.96 6.06 24.23
C GLN A 107 4.18 5.30 23.65
N PRO A 108 5.18 6.05 23.11
CA PRO A 108 5.17 7.50 22.97
C PRO A 108 4.08 7.96 21.98
N PRO A 109 3.44 9.12 22.22
CA PRO A 109 2.39 9.61 21.35
C PRO A 109 2.95 9.80 19.94
N ILE A 110 2.21 9.30 18.95
CA ILE A 110 2.61 9.45 17.55
C ILE A 110 2.28 10.88 17.12
N SER A 111 3.32 11.68 16.89
CA SER A 111 3.19 13.09 16.54
C SER A 111 2.55 13.34 15.18
N HIS A 112 2.53 12.35 14.27
CA HIS A 112 1.90 12.49 12.94
C HIS A 112 1.39 11.13 12.41
N ASN A 113 0.25 11.15 11.73
CA ASN A 113 -0.31 9.98 11.01
C ASN A 113 -0.43 10.22 9.51
N ASN A 114 0.23 11.28 9.03
CA ASN A 114 0.39 11.56 7.62
C ASN A 114 1.73 10.97 7.20
N TYR A 115 1.65 9.84 6.49
CA TYR A 115 2.78 9.16 5.90
C TYR A 115 2.71 9.27 4.39
N VAL A 116 3.86 9.18 3.75
CA VAL A 116 3.99 9.03 2.32
C VAL A 116 4.74 7.75 2.00
N TRP A 117 4.36 7.10 0.91
CA TRP A 117 5.25 6.16 0.24
C TRP A 117 6.06 6.94 -0.77
N MET A 118 7.36 6.96 -0.54
CA MET A 118 8.33 7.49 -1.49
C MET A 118 8.94 6.32 -2.23
N LEU A 119 8.72 6.29 -3.53
CA LEU A 119 9.22 5.27 -4.43
C LEU A 119 10.27 5.91 -5.33
N SER A 120 11.48 5.39 -5.31
CA SER A 120 12.53 5.72 -6.27
C SER A 120 12.35 4.84 -7.51
N PRO A 121 11.72 5.32 -8.59
CA PRO A 121 11.46 4.47 -9.74
C PRO A 121 12.72 4.43 -10.60
N GLU A 122 13.46 3.33 -10.53
CA GLU A 122 14.43 3.00 -11.58
C GLU A 122 13.69 2.46 -12.80
N SER A 123 12.89 3.33 -13.42
CA SER A 123 11.95 2.95 -14.49
C SER A 123 12.62 2.37 -15.74
N LEU A 124 13.95 2.44 -15.84
CA LEU A 124 14.74 1.94 -16.98
C LEU A 124 15.87 0.99 -16.54
N ARG A 125 15.83 0.41 -15.33
CA ARG A 125 16.89 -0.48 -14.83
C ARG A 125 17.09 -1.71 -15.73
N ASP A 126 16.01 -2.22 -16.29
CA ASP A 126 16.02 -3.29 -17.29
C ASP A 126 16.79 -2.95 -18.58
N LEU A 127 17.06 -1.67 -18.81
CA LEU A 127 17.87 -1.16 -19.93
C LEU A 127 19.28 -0.75 -19.50
N ALA A 128 19.62 -0.84 -18.21
CA ALA A 128 20.95 -0.55 -17.71
C ALA A 128 21.95 -1.65 -18.12
N GLU A 129 23.24 -1.30 -18.18
CA GLU A 129 24.29 -2.24 -18.58
C GLU A 129 24.39 -3.46 -17.66
N GLY A 130 24.05 -3.29 -16.37
CA GLY A 130 24.02 -4.36 -15.36
C GLY A 130 22.80 -5.28 -15.43
N GLY A 131 21.76 -4.91 -16.19
CA GLY A 131 20.48 -5.59 -16.20
C GLY A 131 19.67 -5.35 -14.92
N GLU A 132 18.80 -6.32 -14.60
CA GLU A 132 17.83 -6.26 -13.49
C GLU A 132 18.20 -7.33 -12.44
N ASP A 133 18.48 -6.91 -11.20
CA ASP A 133 18.71 -7.77 -10.03
C ASP A 133 17.61 -7.54 -8.97
N ASP A 134 17.26 -8.57 -8.20
CA ASP A 134 16.33 -8.47 -7.06
C ASP A 134 16.82 -7.45 -6.02
N LEU A 135 18.13 -7.29 -5.88
CA LEU A 135 18.73 -6.27 -5.01
C LEU A 135 18.42 -4.84 -5.46
N ASP A 136 18.21 -4.61 -6.75
CA ASP A 136 17.82 -3.29 -7.28
C ASP A 136 16.44 -2.86 -6.77
N TYR A 137 15.63 -3.81 -6.31
CA TYR A 137 14.25 -3.58 -5.84
C TYR A 137 14.12 -3.51 -4.33
N TYR A 138 15.17 -3.88 -3.61
CA TYR A 138 15.19 -3.83 -2.15
C TYR A 138 15.30 -2.38 -1.68
N GLY A 139 14.33 -1.92 -0.88
CA GLY A 139 14.36 -0.56 -0.32
C GLY A 139 13.93 0.54 -1.30
N LEU A 140 13.49 0.22 -2.52
CA LEU A 140 12.99 1.23 -3.46
C LEU A 140 11.78 1.99 -2.93
N LEU A 141 11.00 1.36 -2.05
CA LEU A 141 9.85 1.97 -1.41
C LEU A 141 10.17 2.24 0.05
N THR A 142 10.17 3.53 0.39
CA THR A 142 10.36 4.00 1.76
C THR A 142 9.06 4.60 2.29
N VAL A 143 8.73 4.29 3.54
CA VAL A 143 7.63 4.93 4.27
C VAL A 143 8.22 6.00 5.17
N ILE A 144 7.88 7.27 4.92
CA ILE A 144 8.34 8.40 5.75
C ILE A 144 7.17 9.23 6.26
N PRO A 145 7.27 9.86 7.44
CA PRO A 145 6.35 10.91 7.84
C PRO A 145 6.37 12.05 6.83
N MET A 146 5.19 12.63 6.54
CA MET A 146 5.08 13.78 5.63
C MET A 146 5.92 14.98 6.08
N ALA A 147 6.10 15.14 7.40
CA ALA A 147 6.94 16.21 7.97
C ALA A 147 8.42 16.08 7.59
N ASP A 148 8.88 14.88 7.26
CA ASP A 148 10.28 14.59 6.93
C ASP A 148 10.51 14.55 5.40
N LEU A 149 9.45 14.71 4.60
CA LEU A 149 9.51 14.58 3.14
C LEU A 149 10.51 15.56 2.50
N GLU A 150 10.48 16.84 2.89
CA GLU A 150 11.40 17.85 2.37
C GLU A 150 12.87 17.46 2.62
N HIS A 151 13.18 17.03 3.85
CA HIS A 151 14.52 16.57 4.20
C HIS A 151 14.94 15.36 3.35
N ASN A 152 14.06 14.37 3.20
CA ASN A 152 14.33 13.17 2.42
C ASN A 152 14.53 13.44 0.92
N LEU A 153 13.81 14.42 0.36
CA LEU A 153 13.97 14.85 -1.03
C LEU A 153 15.27 15.63 -1.27
N LEU A 154 15.73 16.41 -0.28
CA LEU A 154 16.89 17.30 -0.44
C LEU A 154 18.22 16.64 -0.08
N VAL A 155 18.25 15.84 0.98
CA VAL A 155 19.50 15.26 1.51
C VAL A 155 19.78 13.90 0.86
N GLY A 156 18.77 13.27 0.25
CA GLY A 156 18.90 11.93 -0.30
C GLY A 156 19.29 10.91 0.77
N ASP A 157 19.05 11.19 2.05
CA ASP A 157 19.54 10.36 3.14
C ASP A 157 18.46 9.40 3.62
N VAL A 158 18.53 8.14 3.18
CA VAL A 158 18.27 7.00 4.06
C VAL A 158 18.76 5.71 3.43
N GLY A 159 19.72 5.07 4.12
CA GLY A 159 19.74 3.62 4.27
C GLY A 159 20.54 2.86 3.24
N VAL A 160 21.86 2.96 3.26
CA VAL A 160 22.79 1.94 3.78
C VAL A 160 24.19 2.53 3.58
N GLU A 161 24.96 2.69 4.65
CA GLU A 161 26.37 3.08 4.57
C GLU A 161 27.10 2.11 3.60
N GLY A 162 27.55 2.60 2.45
CA GLY A 162 28.29 1.81 1.46
C GLY A 162 27.52 1.32 0.22
N TRP A 163 26.25 1.71 0.02
CA TRP A 163 25.55 1.50 -1.25
C TRP A 163 25.58 2.80 -2.04
N GLU A 164 26.43 2.86 -3.08
CA GLU A 164 26.35 3.94 -4.07
C GLU A 164 24.99 3.86 -4.75
N ARG A 165 24.21 4.94 -4.68
CA ARG A 165 22.97 5.04 -5.45
C ARG A 165 23.33 5.04 -6.93
N ASP A 166 22.82 4.09 -7.68
CA ASP A 166 22.96 4.13 -9.12
C ASP A 166 22.23 5.34 -9.71
N MET A 167 22.79 5.88 -10.79
CA MET A 167 22.40 7.16 -11.36
C MET A 167 20.90 7.26 -11.64
N GLY A 168 20.23 8.23 -11.01
CA GLY A 168 18.83 8.58 -11.28
C GLY A 168 17.91 8.51 -10.05
N ALA A 169 18.31 7.76 -9.01
CA ALA A 169 17.57 7.63 -7.76
C ALA A 169 17.35 8.98 -7.04
N ASP A 170 18.29 9.91 -7.14
CA ASP A 170 18.19 11.20 -6.44
C ASP A 170 17.24 12.21 -7.11
N TYR A 171 16.90 12.01 -8.39
CA TYR A 171 16.24 13.05 -9.19
C TYR A 171 14.78 12.73 -9.55
N ARG A 172 14.33 11.50 -9.30
CA ARG A 172 12.99 11.05 -9.69
C ARG A 172 12.39 10.27 -8.54
N GLN A 173 11.40 10.85 -7.89
CA GLN A 173 10.67 10.21 -6.80
C GLN A 173 9.18 10.24 -7.14
N THR A 174 8.52 9.09 -7.01
CA THR A 174 7.06 9.03 -6.96
C THR A 174 6.65 9.09 -5.50
N ILE A 175 5.73 10.00 -5.19
CA ILE A 175 5.24 10.20 -3.83
C ILE A 175 3.74 9.88 -3.83
N ILE A 176 3.33 8.93 -2.99
CA ILE A 176 1.92 8.64 -2.72
C ILE A 176 1.62 9.08 -1.30
N VAL A 177 0.75 10.10 -1.16
CA VAL A 177 0.32 10.57 0.15
C VAL A 177 -0.77 9.63 0.68
N LEU A 178 -0.44 8.84 1.70
CA LEU A 178 -1.24 7.68 2.09
C LEU A 178 -2.62 8.04 2.62
N ARG A 179 -2.68 9.04 3.51
CA ARG A 179 -3.94 9.38 4.18
C ARG A 179 -5.05 9.76 3.19
N PRO A 180 -4.90 10.77 2.31
CA PRO A 180 -5.96 11.11 1.35
C PRO A 180 -6.27 9.95 0.40
N PHE A 181 -5.26 9.21 -0.07
CA PHE A 181 -5.46 8.04 -0.93
C PHE A 181 -6.32 6.96 -0.26
N LEU A 182 -5.95 6.56 0.96
CA LEU A 182 -6.64 5.52 1.71
C LEU A 182 -8.03 5.98 2.18
N PHE A 183 -8.21 7.25 2.54
CA PHE A 183 -9.54 7.77 2.90
C PHE A 183 -10.49 7.75 1.69
N SER A 184 -10.02 8.11 0.50
CA SER A 184 -10.81 7.99 -0.73
C SER A 184 -11.14 6.52 -1.02
N LEU A 185 -10.16 5.63 -0.90
CA LEU A 185 -10.34 4.19 -1.09
C LEU A 185 -11.37 3.60 -0.12
N VAL A 186 -11.26 3.92 1.17
CA VAL A 186 -12.17 3.47 2.23
C VAL A 186 -13.57 4.05 2.04
N GLY A 187 -13.68 5.35 1.72
CA GLY A 187 -14.97 5.99 1.46
C GLY A 187 -15.74 5.31 0.33
N LEU A 188 -15.08 5.07 -0.80
CA LEU A 188 -15.66 4.36 -1.94
C LEU A 188 -15.99 2.90 -1.60
N LEU A 189 -15.17 2.23 -0.80
CA LEU A 189 -15.49 0.87 -0.32
C LEU A 189 -16.76 0.87 0.52
N MET A 190 -16.92 1.82 1.44
CA MET A 190 -18.11 1.94 2.27
C MET A 190 -19.37 2.31 1.49
N GLU A 191 -19.24 3.02 0.36
CA GLU A 191 -20.36 3.24 -0.57
C GLU A 191 -20.82 1.93 -1.25
N VAL A 192 -19.86 1.07 -1.64
CA VAL A 192 -20.15 -0.25 -2.24
C VAL A 192 -20.59 -1.29 -1.20
N ARG A 193 -20.07 -1.19 0.03
CA ARG A 193 -20.30 -2.09 1.16
C ARG A 193 -20.65 -1.29 2.43
N PRO A 194 -21.89 -0.77 2.53
CA PRO A 194 -22.31 0.06 3.66
C PRO A 194 -22.42 -0.71 4.99
N ASP A 195 -22.31 -2.04 4.95
CA ASP A 195 -22.23 -2.92 6.12
C ASP A 195 -20.85 -2.92 6.78
N ILE A 196 -19.82 -2.38 6.12
CA ILE A 196 -18.44 -2.32 6.62
C ILE A 196 -18.16 -0.91 7.17
N SER A 197 -17.57 -0.83 8.36
CA SER A 197 -17.06 0.43 8.92
C SER A 197 -15.56 0.61 8.72
N ILE A 198 -15.08 1.84 8.88
CA ILE A 198 -13.63 2.13 8.93
C ILE A 198 -12.91 1.37 10.06
N VAL A 199 -13.61 1.08 11.17
CA VAL A 199 -13.06 0.29 12.30
C VAL A 199 -12.86 -1.16 11.88
N ASP A 200 -13.80 -1.73 11.11
CA ASP A 200 -13.66 -3.09 10.58
C ASP A 200 -12.46 -3.20 9.63
N ILE A 201 -12.30 -2.21 8.74
CA ILE A 201 -11.18 -2.15 7.79
C ILE A 201 -9.85 -1.99 8.53
N TRP A 202 -9.80 -1.11 9.53
CA TRP A 202 -8.61 -0.95 10.37
C TRP A 202 -8.23 -2.25 11.07
N ARG A 203 -9.21 -2.93 11.68
CA ARG A 203 -9.01 -4.20 12.37
C ARG A 203 -8.53 -5.29 11.42
N ASP A 204 -9.17 -5.47 10.26
CA ASP A 204 -8.77 -6.48 9.27
C ASP A 204 -7.35 -6.22 8.75
N THR A 205 -7.02 -4.95 8.46
CA THR A 205 -5.66 -4.56 8.03
C THR A 205 -4.63 -4.79 9.14
N TYR A 206 -4.98 -4.51 10.40
CA TYR A 206 -4.10 -4.73 11.54
C TYR A 206 -3.84 -6.22 11.78
N GLU A 207 -4.90 -7.02 11.74
CA GLU A 207 -4.87 -8.47 11.91
C GLU A 207 -4.16 -9.20 10.76
N SER A 208 -4.02 -8.58 9.58
CA SER A 208 -3.27 -9.13 8.45
C SER A 208 -1.77 -8.85 8.51
N LEU A 209 -1.29 -7.99 9.43
CA LEU A 209 0.14 -7.70 9.58
C LEU A 209 0.91 -8.89 10.13
N SER A 210 2.16 -9.06 9.70
CA SER A 210 3.07 -10.06 10.28
C SER A 210 3.36 -9.73 11.75
N ASP A 211 3.66 -10.77 12.55
CA ASP A 211 3.94 -10.60 13.99
C ASP A 211 5.03 -9.56 14.27
N PRO A 212 6.17 -9.49 13.53
CA PRO A 212 7.16 -8.45 13.77
C PRO A 212 6.61 -7.03 13.60
N VAL A 213 5.81 -6.79 12.55
CA VAL A 213 5.22 -5.48 12.26
C VAL A 213 4.17 -5.14 13.32
N ARG A 214 3.29 -6.11 13.63
CA ARG A 214 2.25 -5.96 14.66
C ARG A 214 2.87 -5.69 16.03
N ASN A 215 3.85 -6.47 16.45
CA ASN A 215 4.59 -6.26 17.70
C ASN A 215 5.31 -4.91 17.74
N GLY A 216 5.73 -4.37 16.59
CA GLY A 216 6.29 -3.03 16.46
C GLY A 216 5.23 -1.94 16.68
N LEU A 217 4.00 -2.15 16.21
CA LEU A 217 2.86 -1.27 16.45
C LEU A 217 2.32 -1.40 17.89
N ASP A 218 2.17 -2.62 18.39
CA ASP A 218 1.74 -2.94 19.76
C ASP A 218 2.67 -2.32 20.79
N ARG A 219 3.99 -2.37 20.58
CA ARG A 219 4.95 -1.71 21.47
C ARG A 219 4.75 -0.19 21.56
N LYS A 220 4.17 0.43 20.53
CA LYS A 220 3.78 1.85 20.54
C LYS A 220 2.38 2.06 21.13
N LEU A 221 1.53 1.04 21.11
CA LEU A 221 0.19 1.02 21.73
C LEU A 221 0.22 0.75 23.25
N VAL A 222 1.17 -0.06 23.73
CA VAL A 222 1.24 -0.55 25.12
C VAL A 222 2.32 0.18 25.91
N ILE A 223 2.20 1.49 25.99
CA ILE A 223 2.61 2.27 27.15
C ILE A 223 1.51 3.34 27.20
N GLY A 224 0.70 3.41 28.26
CA GLY A 224 -0.59 4.13 28.23
C GLY A 224 -1.70 3.26 28.80
N GLY A 225 -1.66 3.11 30.12
CA GLY A 225 -2.44 2.11 30.86
C GLY A 225 -3.93 2.09 30.56
N ASN A 226 -4.44 0.86 30.44
CA ASN A 226 -5.76 0.42 30.88
C ASN A 226 -6.99 1.25 30.46
N ASN A 227 -7.03 1.74 29.23
CA ASN A 227 -8.31 2.08 28.61
C ASN A 227 -8.30 1.57 27.17
N GLY A 228 -8.80 0.34 27.01
CA GLY A 228 -8.95 -0.31 25.72
C GLY A 228 -9.54 0.66 24.69
N ILE A 229 -9.01 0.58 23.48
CA ILE A 229 -9.77 0.97 22.30
C ILE A 229 -10.92 -0.05 22.25
N ASN A 230 -12.02 0.28 22.92
CA ASN A 230 -13.28 -0.42 22.68
C ASN A 230 -13.69 -0.06 21.26
N PRO A 231 -13.91 -1.04 20.37
CA PRO A 231 -14.44 -0.79 19.03
C PRO A 231 -15.81 -0.11 19.09
#